data_AF-A0A849PXJ1-F1
#
_entry.id   AF-A0A849PXJ1-F1
#
_cell.length_a   1.000
_cell.length_b   1.000
_cell.length_c   1.000
_cell.angle_alpha   90.00
_cell.angle_beta   90.00
_cell.angle_gamma   90.00
#
_symmetry.space_group_name_H-M   'P 1'
#
loop_
_entity.id
_entity.type
_entity.pdbx_description
1 polymer ?
#
loop_
_entity_poly.entity_id
_entity_poly.type
_entity_poly.pdbx_seq_one_letter_code
_entity_poly.pdbx_strand_id
1 'polypeptide(L)'
;VELDRLATDPEEQRELEAAQAPPAPQLETLAVPEMGVVMEVSDDEMADRLHATQVRDVGKALTQLPRGLPTALWNKDLSELARDIVDGPKKAAPDGTKLVQVDGNWYSADHTNVGTFLREYKEEVTSRPSIDVDDRVKKLDQLDERLLDGKISEETYERLRKKYEGS
;
A
#
# COMPACT_ATOMS: atom_id res chain seq x y z
N VAL A 1 18.54 -26.73 -83.61
CA VAL A 1 17.32 -25.90 -83.50
C VAL A 1 16.47 -26.56 -82.44
N GLU A 2 15.87 -25.72 -81.58
CA GLU A 2 14.94 -26.05 -80.48
C GLU A 2 15.57 -26.47 -79.15
N LEU A 3 15.61 -25.52 -78.19
CA LEU A 3 14.62 -25.25 -77.13
C LEU A 3 15.06 -26.04 -75.89
N ASP A 4 15.77 -25.40 -74.95
CA ASP A 4 15.17 -24.59 -73.88
C ASP A 4 14.15 -25.38 -73.08
N ARG A 5 14.37 -25.46 -71.76
CA ARG A 5 13.51 -25.84 -70.61
C ARG A 5 14.41 -26.61 -69.63
N LEU A 6 15.39 -25.91 -69.07
CA LEU A 6 15.26 -25.19 -67.79
C LEU A 6 15.03 -26.17 -66.65
N ALA A 7 16.11 -26.39 -65.91
CA ALA A 7 16.09 -26.95 -64.58
C ALA A 7 15.03 -26.21 -63.75
N THR A 8 14.08 -26.96 -63.19
CA THR A 8 13.22 -26.42 -62.14
C THR A 8 14.05 -26.38 -60.87
N ASP A 9 14.58 -25.19 -60.62
CA ASP A 9 15.27 -24.79 -59.40
C ASP A 9 14.39 -25.06 -58.17
N PRO A 10 14.93 -25.58 -57.06
CA PRO A 10 14.17 -25.82 -55.83
C PRO A 10 13.78 -24.54 -55.07
N GLU A 11 14.05 -23.35 -55.61
CA GLU A 11 13.65 -22.07 -54.99
C GLU A 11 12.18 -21.69 -55.20
N GLU A 12 11.43 -22.35 -56.09
CA GLU A 12 10.01 -22.00 -56.32
C GLU A 12 9.02 -22.65 -55.32
N GLN A 13 9.51 -23.43 -54.35
CA GLN A 13 8.66 -24.00 -53.27
C GLN A 13 8.69 -23.21 -51.96
N ARG A 14 9.43 -22.10 -51.88
CA ARG A 14 9.57 -21.30 -50.65
C ARG A 14 8.82 -19.96 -50.63
N GLU A 15 8.04 -19.63 -51.66
CA GLU A 15 7.21 -18.41 -51.67
C GLU A 15 5.72 -18.61 -51.39
N LEU A 16 5.25 -19.85 -51.16
CA LEU A 16 3.83 -20.13 -50.91
C LEU A 16 3.48 -20.44 -49.45
N GLU A 17 4.46 -20.40 -48.54
CA GLU A 17 4.27 -20.67 -47.10
C GLU A 17 4.47 -19.41 -46.23
N ALA A 18 3.97 -18.27 -46.69
CA ALA A 18 3.89 -17.04 -45.90
C ALA A 18 2.49 -16.40 -45.96
N ALA A 19 1.43 -17.21 -45.86
CA ALA A 19 0.07 -16.73 -45.62
C ALA A 19 -0.81 -17.84 -45.00
N GLN A 20 -0.33 -18.49 -43.95
CA GLN A 20 -1.14 -19.41 -43.17
C GLN A 20 -2.01 -18.62 -42.18
N ALA A 21 -3.15 -18.10 -42.67
CA ALA A 21 -4.28 -17.71 -41.82
C ALA A 21 -5.29 -18.87 -41.84
N PRO A 22 -5.67 -19.46 -40.70
CA PRO A 22 -6.62 -20.56 -40.65
C PRO A 22 -8.01 -20.13 -41.18
N PRO A 23 -8.79 -21.06 -41.77
CA PRO A 23 -10.08 -20.78 -42.39
C PRO A 23 -11.10 -20.30 -41.36
N ALA A 24 -11.94 -19.35 -41.77
CA ALA A 24 -13.08 -18.88 -41.00
C ALA A 24 -14.02 -20.05 -40.61
N PRO A 25 -14.40 -20.21 -39.33
CA PRO A 25 -15.50 -21.08 -38.98
C PRO A 25 -16.81 -20.48 -39.52
N GLN A 26 -17.59 -21.31 -40.22
CA GLN A 26 -18.85 -20.94 -40.82
C GLN A 26 -19.89 -20.58 -39.75
N LEU A 27 -20.51 -19.41 -39.87
CA LEU A 27 -21.70 -19.00 -39.12
C LEU A 27 -22.92 -19.72 -39.69
N GLU A 28 -23.17 -20.96 -39.25
CA GLU A 28 -24.52 -21.53 -39.32
C GLU A 28 -25.45 -20.70 -38.44
N THR A 29 -26.43 -20.06 -39.08
CA THR A 29 -27.47 -19.27 -38.43
C THR A 29 -28.50 -20.23 -37.83
N LEU A 30 -28.21 -20.82 -36.67
CA LEU A 30 -29.18 -21.56 -35.88
C LEU A 30 -29.88 -20.61 -34.91
N ALA A 31 -31.10 -20.25 -35.30
CA ALA A 31 -32.25 -19.90 -34.48
C ALA A 31 -31.98 -19.45 -33.03
N VAL A 32 -32.16 -18.15 -32.80
CA VAL A 32 -32.66 -17.64 -31.52
C VAL A 32 -33.90 -18.43 -31.11
N PRO A 33 -33.97 -18.87 -29.84
CA PRO A 33 -34.74 -18.08 -28.90
C PRO A 33 -33.81 -17.30 -27.96
N GLU A 34 -34.08 -15.99 -27.90
CA GLU A 34 -33.65 -15.11 -26.83
C GLU A 34 -33.93 -15.74 -25.47
N MET A 35 -32.89 -16.23 -24.81
CA MET A 35 -32.74 -16.04 -23.37
C MET A 35 -31.30 -15.58 -23.14
N GLY A 36 -30.99 -14.43 -23.73
CA GLY A 36 -29.95 -13.57 -23.19
C GLY A 36 -30.42 -13.15 -21.81
N VAL A 37 -30.08 -13.94 -20.79
CA VAL A 37 -29.88 -13.37 -19.46
C VAL A 37 -28.62 -12.52 -19.62
N VAL A 38 -28.81 -11.31 -20.17
CA VAL A 38 -28.03 -10.16 -19.74
C VAL A 38 -28.37 -10.06 -18.26
N MET A 39 -27.61 -10.79 -17.44
CA MET A 39 -27.63 -10.57 -16.01
C MET A 39 -27.05 -9.17 -15.88
N GLU A 40 -27.94 -8.19 -15.89
CA GLU A 40 -27.68 -6.83 -15.46
C GLU A 40 -27.30 -7.00 -13.98
N VAL A 41 -26.04 -7.38 -13.75
CA VAL A 41 -25.46 -7.46 -12.41
C VAL A 41 -25.56 -6.04 -11.92
N SER A 42 -26.55 -5.83 -11.05
CA SER A 42 -26.83 -4.52 -10.48
C SER A 42 -25.55 -3.99 -9.84
N ASP A 43 -25.36 -2.68 -9.81
CA ASP A 43 -24.18 -2.07 -9.16
C ASP A 43 -23.91 -2.63 -7.76
N ASP A 44 -24.96 -3.04 -7.02
CA ASP A 44 -24.89 -3.78 -5.76
C ASP A 44 -24.18 -5.15 -5.86
N GLU A 45 -24.51 -5.99 -6.85
CA GLU A 45 -23.85 -7.28 -7.04
C GLU A 45 -22.39 -7.14 -7.50
N MET A 46 -22.06 -6.06 -8.22
CA MET A 46 -20.67 -5.75 -8.54
C MET A 46 -19.89 -5.26 -7.31
N ALA A 47 -20.50 -4.41 -6.48
CA ALA A 47 -19.89 -3.94 -5.24
C ALA A 47 -19.60 -5.09 -4.27
N ASP A 48 -20.54 -6.03 -4.12
CA ASP A 48 -20.37 -7.21 -3.27
C ASP A 48 -19.23 -8.12 -3.76
N ARG A 49 -19.15 -8.34 -5.09
CA ARG A 49 -18.04 -9.10 -5.71
C ARG A 49 -16.69 -8.42 -5.54
N LEU A 50 -16.64 -7.10 -5.68
CA LEU A 50 -15.41 -6.32 -5.48
C LEU A 50 -14.97 -6.34 -4.01
N HIS A 51 -15.93 -6.26 -3.08
CA HIS A 51 -15.67 -6.35 -1.65
C HIS A 51 -15.11 -7.73 -1.27
N ALA A 52 -15.76 -8.81 -1.70
CA ALA A 52 -15.29 -10.17 -1.46
C ALA A 52 -13.90 -10.42 -2.05
N THR A 53 -13.60 -9.83 -3.21
CA THR A 53 -12.28 -9.89 -3.84
C THR A 53 -11.23 -9.17 -3.00
N GLN A 54 -11.53 -7.95 -2.51
CA GLN A 54 -10.63 -7.20 -1.64
C GLN A 54 -10.33 -7.94 -0.34
N VAL A 55 -11.34 -8.52 0.32
CA VAL A 55 -11.15 -9.32 1.54
C VAL A 55 -10.23 -10.51 1.25
N ARG A 56 -10.39 -11.17 0.11
CA ARG A 56 -9.54 -12.29 -0.29
C ARG A 56 -8.10 -11.87 -0.55
N ASP A 57 -7.87 -10.75 -1.25
CA ASP A 57 -6.53 -10.27 -1.55
C ASP A 57 -5.81 -9.75 -0.30
N VAL A 58 -6.51 -9.06 0.58
CA VAL A 58 -6.01 -8.70 1.91
C VAL A 58 -5.68 -9.95 2.71
N GLY A 59 -6.55 -10.96 2.74
CA GLY A 59 -6.30 -12.24 3.41
C GLY A 59 -5.02 -12.93 2.91
N LYS A 60 -4.77 -12.94 1.60
CA LYS A 60 -3.51 -13.44 1.04
C LYS A 60 -2.31 -12.61 1.49
N ALA A 61 -2.43 -11.28 1.46
CA ALA A 61 -1.34 -10.39 1.89
C ALA A 61 -0.98 -10.64 3.37
N LEU A 62 -1.96 -10.91 4.24
CA LEU A 62 -1.73 -11.25 5.64
C LEU A 62 -0.89 -12.53 5.81
N THR A 63 -1.12 -13.54 4.97
CA THR A 63 -0.34 -14.80 5.01
C THR A 63 1.10 -14.66 4.52
N GLN A 64 1.41 -13.60 3.76
CA GLN A 64 2.71 -13.38 3.13
C GLN A 64 3.58 -12.37 3.88
N LEU A 65 3.13 -11.90 5.05
CA LEU A 65 3.85 -10.91 5.85
C LEU A 65 5.21 -11.47 6.34
N PRO A 66 6.35 -10.85 5.96
CA PRO A 66 7.69 -11.38 6.25
C PRO A 66 8.05 -11.34 7.74
N ARG A 67 7.37 -10.51 8.53
CA ARG A 67 7.54 -10.43 10.00
C ARG A 67 6.37 -11.04 10.77
N GLY A 68 5.45 -11.71 10.07
CA GLY A 68 4.19 -12.18 10.63
C GLY A 68 3.26 -11.02 11.03
N LEU A 69 2.15 -11.38 11.67
CA LEU A 69 1.21 -10.40 12.22
C LEU A 69 1.82 -9.65 13.41
N PRO A 70 1.42 -8.40 13.67
CA PRO A 70 1.66 -7.74 14.95
C PRO A 70 1.14 -8.59 16.12
N THR A 71 1.85 -8.57 17.26
CA THR A 71 1.48 -9.33 18.48
C THR A 71 0.07 -9.01 18.97
N ALA A 72 -0.37 -7.76 18.81
CA ALA A 72 -1.73 -7.32 19.13
C ALA A 72 -2.82 -8.07 18.33
N LEU A 73 -2.46 -8.60 17.16
CA LEU A 73 -3.39 -9.23 16.22
C LEU A 73 -3.25 -10.77 16.17
N TRP A 74 -2.38 -11.37 17.00
CA TRP A 74 -2.13 -12.83 16.99
C TRP A 74 -3.34 -13.68 17.41
N ASN A 75 -4.25 -13.12 18.20
CA ASN A 75 -5.43 -13.84 18.67
C ASN A 75 -6.64 -13.69 17.72
N LYS A 76 -6.50 -12.96 16.61
CA LYS A 76 -7.59 -12.77 15.64
C LYS A 76 -7.49 -13.78 14.50
N ASP A 77 -8.63 -14.23 14.00
CA ASP A 77 -8.68 -14.99 12.77
C ASP A 77 -8.25 -14.11 11.58
N LEU A 78 -7.48 -14.69 10.66
CA LEU A 78 -6.97 -13.98 9.48
C LEU A 78 -8.10 -13.47 8.57
N SER A 79 -9.22 -14.19 8.50
CA SER A 79 -10.38 -13.82 7.68
C SER A 79 -11.14 -12.67 8.31
N GLU A 80 -11.29 -12.68 9.64
CA GLU A 80 -11.89 -11.58 10.40
C GLU A 80 -11.02 -10.33 10.31
N LEU A 81 -9.69 -10.49 10.44
CA LEU A 81 -8.75 -9.40 10.28
C LEU A 81 -8.78 -8.80 8.86
N ALA A 82 -8.91 -9.64 7.83
CA ALA A 82 -9.03 -9.17 6.46
C ALA A 82 -10.31 -8.34 6.25
N ARG A 83 -11.44 -8.76 6.84
CA ARG A 83 -12.69 -7.98 6.83
C ARG A 83 -12.51 -6.67 7.60
N ASP A 84 -11.96 -6.70 8.81
CA ASP A 84 -11.66 -5.51 9.61
C ASP A 84 -10.79 -4.51 8.83
N ILE A 85 -9.86 -4.97 8.01
CA ILE A 85 -9.01 -4.08 7.18
C ILE A 85 -9.78 -3.47 6.00
N VAL A 86 -10.71 -4.22 5.41
CA VAL A 86 -11.50 -3.75 4.26
C VAL A 86 -12.64 -2.83 4.71
N ASP A 87 -13.35 -3.20 5.76
CA ASP A 87 -14.53 -2.50 6.30
C ASP A 87 -14.17 -1.47 7.37
N GLY A 88 -13.00 -1.58 7.97
CA GLY A 88 -12.60 -0.75 9.10
C GLY A 88 -12.42 0.73 8.73
N PRO A 89 -12.35 1.60 9.76
CA PRO A 89 -12.11 3.03 9.57
C PRO A 89 -10.78 3.27 8.84
N LYS A 90 -10.83 4.00 7.72
CA LYS A 90 -9.65 4.36 6.93
C LYS A 90 -9.32 5.84 7.15
N LYS A 91 -8.05 6.13 7.34
CA LYS A 91 -7.52 7.49 7.48
C LYS A 91 -6.28 7.64 6.61
N ALA A 92 -6.02 8.82 6.07
CA ALA A 92 -4.72 9.14 5.51
C ALA A 92 -3.82 9.76 6.58
N ALA A 93 -2.61 9.22 6.74
CA ALA A 93 -1.55 9.88 7.50
C ALA A 93 -1.16 11.21 6.82
N PRO A 94 -0.59 12.19 7.55
CA PRO A 94 -0.05 13.42 6.96
C PRO A 94 1.01 13.14 5.88
N ASP A 95 1.69 12.01 5.96
CA ASP A 95 2.70 11.53 5.01
C ASP A 95 2.09 10.95 3.71
N GLY A 96 0.76 10.89 3.60
CA GLY A 96 0.04 10.27 2.49
C GLY A 96 -0.16 8.76 2.62
N THR A 97 0.37 8.13 3.67
CA THR A 97 0.18 6.70 3.96
C THR A 97 -1.28 6.40 4.26
N LYS A 98 -1.87 5.41 3.59
CA LYS A 98 -3.22 4.92 3.91
C LYS A 98 -3.16 4.09 5.17
N LEU A 99 -3.93 4.47 6.17
CA LEU A 99 -4.05 3.80 7.45
C LEU A 99 -5.43 3.17 7.59
N VAL A 100 -5.49 2.06 8.31
CA VAL A 100 -6.72 1.40 8.74
C VAL A 100 -6.68 1.20 10.24
N GLN A 101 -7.81 1.41 10.92
CA GLN A 101 -7.92 1.15 12.34
C GLN A 101 -8.32 -0.32 12.56
N VAL A 102 -7.52 -1.04 13.31
CA VAL A 102 -7.81 -2.41 13.76
C VAL A 102 -7.55 -2.45 15.26
N ASP A 103 -8.53 -2.93 16.04
CA ASP A 103 -8.37 -3.10 17.49
C ASP A 103 -7.92 -1.83 18.25
N GLY A 104 -8.41 -0.66 17.81
CA GLY A 104 -8.06 0.63 18.40
C GLY A 104 -6.71 1.21 17.96
N ASN A 105 -5.88 0.44 17.25
CA ASN A 105 -4.59 0.89 16.74
C ASN A 105 -4.66 1.19 15.23
N TRP A 106 -3.82 2.12 14.78
CA TRP A 106 -3.71 2.45 13.35
C TRP A 106 -2.59 1.65 12.72
N TYR A 107 -2.90 0.99 11.61
CA TYR A 107 -1.96 0.20 10.84
C TYR A 107 -1.92 0.68 9.40
N SER A 108 -0.79 0.51 8.72
CA SER A 108 -0.72 0.76 7.29
C SER A 108 -1.61 -0.22 6.51
N ALA A 109 -2.50 0.33 5.68
CA ALA A 109 -3.42 -0.39 4.81
C ALA A 109 -2.81 -0.74 3.43
N ASP A 110 -1.53 -0.41 3.21
CA ASP A 110 -0.85 -0.65 1.95
C ASP A 110 -0.45 -2.12 1.79
N HIS A 111 -1.35 -2.91 1.23
CA HIS A 111 -1.13 -4.35 0.96
C HIS A 111 -0.22 -4.60 -0.25
N THR A 112 0.10 -3.57 -1.03
CA THR A 112 1.06 -3.64 -2.14
C THR A 112 2.51 -3.65 -1.66
N ASN A 113 2.79 -3.05 -0.51
CA ASN A 113 4.09 -3.06 0.13
C ASN A 113 4.07 -3.93 1.39
N VAL A 114 4.42 -5.20 1.21
CA VAL A 114 4.44 -6.22 2.27
C VAL A 114 5.38 -5.86 3.44
N GLY A 115 6.38 -5.00 3.22
CA GLY A 115 7.27 -4.53 4.28
C GLY A 115 6.64 -3.47 5.20
N THR A 116 5.62 -2.76 4.71
CA THR A 116 4.89 -1.74 5.47
C THR A 116 3.48 -2.17 5.82
N PHE A 117 2.91 -3.16 5.13
CA PHE A 117 1.55 -3.64 5.37
C PHE A 117 1.39 -4.11 6.82
N LEU A 118 0.29 -3.68 7.46
CA LEU A 118 0.03 -3.91 8.89
C LEU A 118 1.14 -3.46 9.85
N ARG A 119 2.04 -2.58 9.41
CA ARG A 119 2.95 -1.91 10.34
C ARG A 119 2.15 -0.90 11.16
N GLU A 120 2.30 -0.99 12.48
CA GLU A 120 1.68 -0.05 13.41
C GLU A 120 2.17 1.37 13.11
N TYR A 121 1.23 2.26 12.81
CA TYR A 121 1.47 3.68 12.71
C TYR A 121 1.27 4.27 14.10
N LYS A 122 2.38 4.50 14.78
CA LYS A 122 2.39 5.46 15.87
C LYS A 122 2.44 6.80 15.20
N GLU A 123 1.45 7.65 15.46
CA GLU A 123 1.58 9.07 15.17
C GLU A 123 2.82 9.49 15.95
N GLU A 124 3.97 9.54 15.27
CA GLU A 124 5.18 10.08 15.84
C GLU A 124 4.80 11.53 16.07
N VAL A 125 4.46 11.83 17.32
CA VAL A 125 4.33 13.17 17.82
C VAL A 125 5.73 13.76 17.61
N THR A 126 5.99 14.24 16.40
CA THR A 126 7.07 15.14 16.06
C THR A 126 6.73 16.52 16.62
N SER A 127 6.09 16.58 17.79
CA SER A 127 6.51 17.56 18.77
C SER A 127 7.94 17.17 19.15
N ARG A 128 8.91 17.75 18.42
CA ARG A 128 9.95 18.45 19.18
C ARG A 128 9.18 19.20 20.27
N PRO A 129 9.49 19.04 21.55
CA PRO A 129 8.86 19.90 22.54
C PRO A 129 9.17 21.32 22.07
N SER A 130 8.21 21.99 21.45
CA SER A 130 8.15 23.44 21.46
C SER A 130 8.07 23.68 22.95
N ILE A 131 9.24 23.95 23.53
CA ILE A 131 9.35 24.42 24.89
C ILE A 131 8.47 25.65 24.85
N ASP A 132 7.27 25.50 25.41
CA ASP A 132 6.31 26.57 25.57
C ASP A 132 7.10 27.74 26.18
N VAL A 133 6.91 28.97 25.70
CA VAL A 133 7.75 30.11 26.12
C VAL A 133 7.80 30.21 27.66
N ASP A 134 6.72 29.77 28.31
CA ASP A 134 6.59 29.62 29.77
C ASP A 134 7.56 28.58 30.40
N ASP A 135 7.76 27.42 29.77
CA ASP A 135 8.71 26.39 30.22
C ASP A 135 10.16 26.83 30.01
N ARG A 136 10.42 27.64 28.96
CA ARG A 136 11.74 28.23 28.70
C ARG A 136 12.13 29.21 29.82
N VAL A 137 11.19 30.09 30.19
CA VAL A 137 11.38 31.07 31.27
C VAL A 137 11.61 30.36 32.60
N LYS A 138 10.82 29.33 32.91
CA LYS A 138 11.01 28.51 34.13
C LYS A 138 12.36 27.81 34.19
N LYS A 139 12.85 27.28 33.06
CA LYS A 139 14.17 26.63 33.00
C LYS A 139 15.32 27.61 33.15
N LEU A 140 15.19 28.82 32.62
CA LEU A 140 16.17 29.89 32.82
C LEU A 140 16.21 30.33 34.29
N ASP A 141 15.04 30.49 34.92
CA ASP A 141 14.91 30.86 36.34
C ASP A 141 15.55 29.80 37.26
N GLN A 142 15.34 28.50 36.98
CA GLN A 142 16.00 27.40 37.69
C GLN A 142 17.51 27.34 37.49
N LEU A 143 18.03 27.82 36.36
CA LEU A 143 19.48 27.91 36.13
C LEU A 143 20.09 29.04 36.94
N ASP A 144 19.42 30.20 37.01
CA ASP A 144 19.82 31.33 37.84
C ASP A 144 19.83 30.94 39.32
N GLU A 145 18.80 30.26 39.81
CA GLU A 145 18.74 29.77 41.20
C GLU A 145 19.88 28.80 41.51
N ARG A 146 20.22 27.89 40.58
CA ARG A 146 21.31 26.94 40.74
C ARG A 146 22.70 27.57 40.68
N LEU A 147 22.86 28.65 39.92
CA LEU A 147 24.09 29.43 39.90
C LEU A 147 24.26 30.18 41.23
N LEU A 148 23.20 30.82 41.71
CA LEU A 148 23.18 31.53 43.01
C LEU A 148 23.45 30.60 44.19
N ASP A 149 22.93 29.38 44.15
CA ASP A 149 23.16 28.34 45.16
C ASP A 149 24.55 27.68 45.03
N GLY A 150 25.34 28.04 44.02
CA GLY A 150 26.68 27.49 43.75
C GLY A 150 26.68 26.03 43.31
N LYS A 151 25.52 25.48 42.94
CA LYS A 151 25.36 24.09 42.44
C LYS A 151 25.91 23.91 41.03
N ILE A 152 26.05 24.98 40.27
CA ILE A 152 26.66 24.99 38.94
C ILE A 152 27.68 26.12 38.83
N SER A 153 28.77 25.87 38.11
CA SER A 153 29.77 26.89 37.81
C SER A 153 29.27 27.88 36.76
N GLU A 154 29.78 29.11 36.77
CA GLU A 154 29.42 30.18 35.82
C GLU A 154 29.58 29.73 34.34
N GLU A 155 30.66 29.00 34.02
CA GLU A 155 30.88 28.43 32.68
C GLU A 155 29.79 27.41 32.26
N THR A 156 29.23 26.68 33.22
CA THR A 156 28.16 25.70 32.97
C THR A 156 26.82 26.42 32.78
N TYR A 157 26.58 27.49 33.53
CA TYR A 157 25.40 28.34 33.39
C TYR A 157 25.36 29.00 32.00
N GLU A 158 26.44 29.66 31.56
CA GLU A 158 26.47 30.33 30.25
C GLU A 158 26.23 29.37 29.08
N ARG A 159 26.79 28.16 29.16
CA ARG A 159 26.61 27.12 28.15
C ARG A 159 25.15 26.64 28.06
N LEU A 160 24.51 26.44 29.21
CA LEU A 160 23.11 26.00 29.27
C LEU A 160 22.15 27.11 28.87
N ARG A 161 22.37 28.33 29.36
CA ARG A 161 21.60 29.51 29.00
C ARG A 161 21.61 29.75 27.49
N LYS A 162 22.79 29.73 26.85
CA LYS A 162 22.90 29.92 25.39
C LYS A 162 22.17 28.84 24.58
N LYS A 163 22.17 27.60 25.08
CA LYS A 163 21.40 26.49 24.48
C LYS A 163 19.90 26.72 24.58
N TYR A 164 19.43 27.26 25.72
CA TYR A 164 18.02 27.56 25.90
C TYR A 164 17.59 28.82 25.17
N GLU A 165 18.42 29.85 25.02
CA GLU A 165 18.09 31.09 24.27
C GLU A 165 18.18 30.93 22.73
N GLY A 166 18.98 29.98 22.22
CA GLY A 166 19.22 29.76 20.78
C GLY A 166 18.42 28.65 20.08
N SER A 167 17.52 27.93 20.78
CA SER A 167 16.58 26.94 20.22
C SER A 167 15.16 27.47 20.15
#